data_AF-A0A354GQ16-F1
#
_entry.id   AF-A0A354GQ16-F1
#
_cell.length_a   1.000
_cell.length_b   1.000
_cell.length_c   1.000
_cell.angle_alpha   90.00
_cell.angle_beta   90.00
_cell.angle_gamma   90.00
#
_symmetry.space_group_name_H-M   'P 1'
#
loop_
_entity.id
_entity.type
_entity.pdbx_description
1 polymer ?
#
loop_
_entity_poly.entity_id
_entity_poly.type
_entity_poly.pdbx_seq_one_letter_code
_entity_poly.pdbx_strand_id
1 'polypeptide(L)'
;MFSNVHNEREGAAKMDVVTQSDRFAVNDYLFREFGLNSDRDPPPISEEWPFRLDEAGTIDSYKFYCFTEDRVSYWAFSGRVIGFWPKAEMSFEDLVVQEGGSAWIAERDPVDLKTTRIGDDRVPYTWVRQGALELLAQTIPGAEPSILLEGIYLATSSCYLALAQRGASNLAFVVGTEVTPFIVGFPEAIAWRRLAYGIGMLLQQGRL
;
A
#
# COMPACT_ATOMS: atom_id res chain seq x y z
N MET A 1 41.17 35.38 50.28
CA MET A 1 41.58 36.42 49.30
C MET A 1 41.24 35.88 47.92
N PHE A 2 40.54 36.71 47.15
CA PHE A 2 39.84 36.47 45.90
C PHE A 2 40.55 35.60 44.85
N SER A 3 39.80 34.76 44.14
CA SER A 3 39.43 35.06 42.75
C SER A 3 38.47 34.03 42.15
N ASN A 4 37.30 34.54 41.75
CA ASN A 4 36.37 33.93 40.81
C ASN A 4 37.05 33.76 39.45
N VAL A 5 36.83 32.62 38.80
CA VAL A 5 36.82 32.56 37.33
C VAL A 5 35.58 31.76 36.93
N HIS A 6 34.52 32.50 36.60
CA HIS A 6 33.51 32.03 35.66
C HIS A 6 34.19 31.66 34.35
N ASN A 7 33.90 30.47 33.84
CA ASN A 7 34.04 30.22 32.41
C ASN A 7 32.78 29.50 31.96
N GLU A 8 31.78 30.32 31.68
CA GLU A 8 30.68 30.00 30.78
C GLU A 8 31.31 29.59 29.45
N ARG A 9 31.19 28.32 29.10
CA ARG A 9 31.20 27.92 27.69
C ARG A 9 29.86 27.27 27.40
N GLU A 10 28.87 28.14 27.24
CA GLU A 10 27.78 27.92 26.31
C GLU A 10 28.40 27.60 24.95
N GLY A 11 28.12 26.38 24.50
CA GLY A 11 28.56 25.86 23.22
C GLY A 11 27.79 24.59 22.93
N ALA A 12 26.49 24.57 23.26
CA ALA A 12 25.58 23.60 22.70
C ALA A 12 25.52 23.92 21.20
N ALA A 13 26.34 23.22 20.42
CA ALA A 13 26.17 23.14 18.99
C ALA A 13 24.71 22.72 18.75
N LYS A 14 23.88 23.67 18.34
CA LYS A 14 22.67 23.36 17.59
C LYS A 14 23.17 22.63 16.35
N MET A 15 23.22 21.31 16.42
CA MET A 15 23.01 20.50 15.22
C MET A 15 21.64 20.95 14.71
N ASP A 16 21.65 21.89 13.78
CA ASP A 16 20.58 22.01 12.82
C ASP A 16 20.53 20.64 12.15
N VAL A 17 19.65 19.77 12.67
CA VAL A 17 19.16 18.63 11.91
C VAL A 17 18.50 19.29 10.71
N VAL A 18 19.25 19.42 9.62
CA VAL A 18 18.71 19.78 8.33
C VAL A 18 17.72 18.68 8.02
N THR A 19 16.45 18.93 8.33
CA THR A 19 15.36 18.04 7.96
C THR A 19 15.35 18.05 6.45
N GLN A 20 15.92 17.01 5.87
CA GLN A 20 15.95 16.82 4.43
C GLN A 20 14.50 16.84 3.92
N SER A 21 14.24 17.61 2.87
CA SER A 21 12.90 17.70 2.26
C SER A 21 12.39 16.31 1.91
N ASP A 22 11.12 16.01 2.20
CA ASP A 22 10.49 14.74 1.86
C ASP A 22 10.65 14.41 0.36
N ARG A 23 10.61 15.44 -0.50
CA ARG A 23 10.84 15.30 -1.95
C ARG A 23 12.23 14.79 -2.27
N PHE A 24 13.26 15.32 -1.59
CA PHE A 24 14.62 14.81 -1.76
C PHE A 24 14.69 13.35 -1.35
N ALA A 25 14.13 12.99 -0.18
CA ALA A 25 14.19 11.62 0.32
C ALA A 25 13.49 10.63 -0.63
N VAL A 26 12.35 11.03 -1.20
CA VAL A 26 11.66 10.25 -2.25
C VAL A 26 12.52 10.13 -3.51
N ASN A 27 13.13 11.21 -3.98
CA ASN A 27 13.99 11.15 -5.16
C ASN A 27 15.25 10.30 -4.95
N ASP A 28 15.89 10.36 -3.78
CA ASP A 28 17.04 9.50 -3.45
C ASP A 28 16.63 8.02 -3.42
N TYR A 29 15.49 7.72 -2.83
CA TYR A 29 14.94 6.37 -2.83
C TYR A 29 14.64 5.87 -4.25
N LEU A 30 13.88 6.65 -5.05
CA LEU A 30 13.52 6.26 -6.41
C LEU A 30 14.75 6.15 -7.33
N PHE A 31 15.76 7.02 -7.16
CA PHE A 31 17.02 6.93 -7.90
C PHE A 31 17.67 5.54 -7.74
N ARG A 32 17.70 5.04 -6.50
CA ARG A 32 18.26 3.73 -6.15
C ARG A 32 17.40 2.59 -6.70
N GLU A 33 16.09 2.67 -6.55
CA GLU A 33 15.14 1.64 -6.99
C GLU A 33 15.09 1.46 -8.51
N PHE A 34 15.07 2.56 -9.27
CA PHE A 34 15.04 2.52 -10.73
C PHE A 34 16.42 2.25 -11.35
N GLY A 35 17.47 2.10 -10.52
CA GLY A 35 18.80 1.75 -10.99
C GLY A 35 19.34 2.75 -12.01
N LEU A 36 19.08 4.04 -11.82
CA LEU A 36 19.55 5.14 -12.69
C LEU A 36 21.08 5.37 -12.59
N ASN A 37 21.82 4.33 -12.23
CA ASN A 37 23.27 4.23 -12.32
C ASN A 37 23.65 4.05 -13.80
N SER A 38 23.53 5.12 -14.60
CA SER A 38 24.21 5.16 -15.88
C SER A 38 25.72 5.11 -15.65
N ASP A 39 26.48 4.48 -16.55
CA ASP A 39 27.96 4.33 -16.54
C ASP A 39 28.76 5.67 -16.55
N ARG A 40 28.11 6.81 -16.30
CA ARG A 40 28.71 8.14 -16.19
C ARG A 40 28.18 8.79 -14.93
N ASP A 41 29.07 9.45 -14.19
CA ASP A 41 28.78 10.21 -12.97
C ASP A 41 27.42 10.95 -13.07
N PRO A 42 26.35 10.42 -12.46
CA PRO A 42 25.04 11.06 -12.54
C PRO A 42 25.09 12.41 -11.81
N PRO A 43 24.24 13.38 -12.20
CA PRO A 43 24.15 14.62 -11.46
C PRO A 43 23.73 14.33 -10.00
N PRO A 44 24.05 15.24 -9.05
CA PRO A 44 23.61 15.09 -7.67
C PRO A 44 22.09 15.01 -7.55
N ILE A 45 21.63 14.12 -6.68
CA ILE A 45 20.21 13.97 -6.33
C ILE A 45 19.68 15.29 -5.75
N SER A 46 18.45 15.66 -6.10
CA SER A 46 17.81 16.90 -5.64
C SER A 46 16.29 16.74 -5.50
N GLU A 47 15.58 17.79 -5.12
CA GLU A 47 14.11 17.76 -5.04
C GLU A 47 13.41 17.66 -6.41
N GLU A 48 14.13 17.96 -7.50
CA GLU A 48 13.59 17.97 -8.87
C GLU A 48 14.27 16.92 -9.78
N TRP A 49 15.20 16.14 -9.24
CA TRP A 49 15.95 15.11 -9.98
C TRP A 49 16.23 13.88 -9.09
N PRO A 50 16.10 12.64 -9.58
CA PRO A 50 15.90 12.25 -10.99
C PRO A 50 14.48 12.37 -11.50
N PHE A 51 13.48 12.41 -10.62
CA PHE A 51 12.09 12.51 -11.01
C PHE A 51 11.52 13.88 -10.67
N ARG A 52 10.66 14.36 -11.56
CA ARG A 52 9.77 15.48 -11.26
C ARG A 52 8.57 14.93 -10.48
N LEU A 53 8.54 15.24 -9.19
CA LEU A 53 7.49 14.81 -8.26
C LEU A 53 6.40 15.90 -8.17
N ASP A 54 5.21 15.60 -8.68
CA ASP A 54 4.04 16.45 -8.52
C ASP A 54 3.25 16.01 -7.26
N GLU A 55 3.10 16.89 -6.28
CA GLU A 55 2.40 16.55 -5.04
C GLU A 55 0.90 16.40 -5.28
N ALA A 56 0.34 15.28 -4.83
CA ALA A 56 -1.07 14.95 -5.01
C ALA A 56 -1.90 15.20 -3.75
N GLY A 57 -1.30 14.96 -2.57
CA GLY A 57 -1.96 15.20 -1.30
C GLY A 57 -1.32 14.42 -0.17
N THR A 58 -2.03 14.39 0.97
CA THR A 58 -1.60 13.68 2.18
C THR A 58 -2.73 12.78 2.65
N ILE A 59 -2.40 11.54 3.03
CA ILE A 59 -3.31 10.60 3.68
C ILE A 59 -2.65 10.22 5.02
N ASP A 60 -3.34 10.50 6.12
CA ASP A 60 -2.79 10.41 7.48
C ASP A 60 -1.44 11.13 7.61
N SER A 61 -0.36 10.37 7.86
CA SER A 61 1.01 10.89 8.00
C SER A 61 1.86 10.70 6.73
N TYR A 62 1.27 10.22 5.64
CA TYR A 62 1.97 9.96 4.39
C TYR A 62 1.67 11.04 3.34
N LYS A 63 2.72 11.64 2.79
CA LYS A 63 2.63 12.54 1.64
C LYS A 63 2.78 11.74 0.35
N PHE A 64 1.91 12.02 -0.62
CA PHE A 64 1.88 11.33 -1.92
C PHE A 64 2.27 12.26 -3.06
N TYR A 65 3.05 11.71 -3.99
CA TYR A 65 3.53 12.35 -5.19
C TYR A 65 3.20 11.50 -6.41
N CYS A 66 2.92 12.14 -7.54
CA CYS A 66 2.80 11.53 -8.85
C CYS A 66 4.08 11.79 -9.65
N PHE A 67 4.56 10.78 -10.38
CA PHE A 67 5.61 10.93 -11.38
C PHE A 67 5.39 9.95 -12.53
N THR A 68 6.09 10.13 -13.64
CA THR A 68 6.04 9.24 -14.80
C THR A 68 7.44 8.81 -15.19
N GLU A 69 7.62 7.51 -15.40
CA GLU A 69 8.86 6.91 -15.91
C GLU A 69 8.50 5.90 -17.00
N ASP A 70 9.22 5.90 -18.12
CA ASP A 70 8.98 4.99 -19.25
C ASP A 70 7.50 4.84 -19.68
N ARG A 71 6.76 5.96 -19.68
CA ARG A 71 5.31 6.05 -19.99
C ARG A 71 4.37 5.41 -18.96
N VAL A 72 4.89 4.92 -17.85
CA VAL A 72 4.10 4.42 -16.71
C VAL A 72 4.05 5.51 -15.65
N SER A 73 2.85 5.86 -15.21
CA SER A 73 2.69 6.77 -14.08
C SER A 73 2.69 5.99 -12.76
N TYR A 74 3.29 6.58 -11.73
CA TYR A 74 3.45 5.99 -10.41
C TYR A 74 2.96 6.94 -9.32
N TRP A 75 2.56 6.33 -8.21
CA TRP A 75 2.45 7.01 -6.93
C TRP A 75 3.71 6.73 -6.13
N ALA A 76 4.39 7.77 -5.65
CA ALA A 76 5.39 7.69 -4.61
C ALA A 76 4.83 8.24 -3.31
N PHE A 77 5.27 7.73 -2.18
CA PHE A 77 4.84 8.20 -0.87
C PHE A 77 5.99 8.27 0.14
N SER A 78 5.87 9.19 1.08
CA SER A 78 6.84 9.43 2.16
C SER A 78 6.14 9.56 3.49
N GLY A 79 6.76 9.07 4.56
CA GLY A 79 6.23 9.06 5.92
C GLY A 79 7.13 8.19 6.81
N ARG A 80 6.55 7.22 7.54
CA ARG A 80 7.34 6.25 8.31
C ARG A 80 8.16 5.30 7.43
N VAL A 81 7.70 5.12 6.19
CA VAL A 81 8.35 4.35 5.13
C VAL A 81 8.26 5.16 3.85
N ILE A 82 9.19 4.92 2.93
CA ILE A 82 9.18 5.47 1.57
C ILE A 82 8.95 4.32 0.62
N GLY A 83 8.09 4.52 -0.37
CA GLY A 83 7.80 3.50 -1.37
C GLY A 83 7.11 4.08 -2.58
N PHE A 84 6.83 3.21 -3.55
CA PHE A 84 6.09 3.56 -4.75
C PHE A 84 5.31 2.38 -5.31
N TRP A 85 4.30 2.66 -6.12
CA TRP A 85 3.56 1.67 -6.90
C TRP A 85 3.01 2.28 -8.19
N PRO A 86 2.70 1.47 -9.21
CA PRO A 86 2.05 1.96 -10.43
C PRO A 86 0.73 2.66 -10.12
N LYS A 87 0.42 3.76 -10.79
CA LYS A 87 -0.85 4.48 -10.63
C LYS A 87 -2.05 3.64 -11.04
N ALA A 88 -1.91 2.86 -12.11
CA ALA A 88 -2.92 1.92 -12.61
C ALA A 88 -4.31 2.57 -12.74
N GLU A 89 -4.34 3.76 -13.35
CA GLU A 89 -5.53 4.61 -13.55
C GLU A 89 -6.24 5.10 -12.28
N MET A 90 -5.74 4.77 -11.08
CA MET A 90 -6.32 5.25 -9.83
C MET A 90 -6.04 6.73 -9.61
N SER A 91 -7.09 7.50 -9.30
CA SER A 91 -7.00 8.89 -8.85
C SER A 91 -6.45 8.97 -7.42
N PHE A 92 -6.20 10.19 -6.93
CA PHE A 92 -5.81 10.37 -5.53
C PHE A 92 -6.99 10.05 -4.59
N GLU A 93 -8.21 10.36 -5.00
CA GLU A 93 -9.43 10.01 -4.28
C GLU A 93 -9.61 8.49 -4.16
N ASP A 94 -9.27 7.74 -5.21
CA ASP A 94 -9.27 6.27 -5.17
C ASP A 94 -8.21 5.73 -4.19
N LEU A 95 -7.07 6.40 -4.05
CA LEU A 95 -6.08 6.07 -3.02
C LEU A 95 -6.63 6.30 -1.62
N VAL A 96 -7.35 7.39 -1.37
CA VAL A 96 -7.99 7.64 -0.07
C VAL A 96 -8.97 6.50 0.26
N VAL A 97 -9.76 6.05 -0.71
CA VAL A 97 -10.67 4.90 -0.56
C VAL A 97 -9.87 3.62 -0.26
N GLN A 98 -8.81 3.36 -1.02
CA GLN A 98 -7.92 2.21 -0.82
C GLN A 98 -7.31 2.21 0.58
N GLU A 99 -6.79 3.33 1.07
CA GLU A 99 -6.18 3.41 2.41
C GLU A 99 -7.20 3.15 3.51
N GLY A 100 -8.43 3.67 3.38
CA GLY A 100 -9.53 3.34 4.30
C GLY A 100 -9.84 1.84 4.34
N GLY A 101 -9.84 1.17 3.19
CA GLY A 101 -10.01 -0.28 3.12
C GLY A 101 -8.82 -1.05 3.69
N SER A 102 -7.59 -0.62 3.41
CA SER A 102 -6.37 -1.21 3.97
C SER A 102 -6.35 -1.14 5.50
N ALA A 103 -6.71 0.02 6.07
CA ALA A 103 -6.80 0.22 7.51
C ALA A 103 -7.84 -0.73 8.14
N TRP A 104 -9.04 -0.81 7.56
CA TRP A 104 -10.10 -1.71 8.03
C TRP A 104 -9.67 -3.18 7.99
N ILE A 105 -8.94 -3.61 6.95
CA ILE A 105 -8.40 -4.96 6.85
C ILE A 105 -7.34 -5.19 7.93
N ALA A 106 -6.40 -4.25 8.10
CA ALA A 106 -5.31 -4.35 9.07
C ALA A 106 -5.81 -4.47 10.52
N GLU A 107 -6.86 -3.74 10.88
CA GLU A 107 -7.50 -3.81 12.20
C GLU A 107 -8.07 -5.20 12.55
N ARG A 108 -8.29 -6.06 11.54
CA ARG A 108 -8.87 -7.40 11.69
C ARG A 108 -7.85 -8.53 11.71
N ASP A 109 -6.58 -8.18 11.90
CA ASP A 109 -5.46 -9.11 11.98
C ASP A 109 -5.40 -10.06 10.76
N PRO A 110 -5.08 -9.52 9.58
CA PRO A 110 -5.13 -10.28 8.34
C PRO A 110 -4.00 -11.32 8.30
N VAL A 111 -4.32 -12.50 7.79
CA VAL A 111 -3.39 -13.59 7.54
C VAL A 111 -3.52 -14.02 6.08
N ASP A 112 -2.48 -13.74 5.29
CA ASP A 112 -2.41 -14.17 3.90
C ASP A 112 -2.35 -15.71 3.77
N LEU A 113 -2.66 -16.21 2.58
CA LEU A 113 -2.71 -17.64 2.26
C LEU A 113 -1.42 -18.43 2.52
N LYS A 114 -0.26 -17.78 2.49
CA LYS A 114 1.07 -18.40 2.59
C LYS A 114 1.60 -18.36 4.02
N THR A 115 1.14 -17.42 4.83
CA THR A 115 1.58 -17.22 6.21
C THR A 115 1.03 -18.31 7.13
N THR A 116 1.91 -19.01 7.82
CA THR A 116 1.55 -19.97 8.88
C THR A 116 1.86 -19.37 10.24
N ARG A 117 0.91 -19.47 11.19
CA ARG A 117 1.09 -19.02 12.58
C ARG A 117 1.10 -20.24 13.51
N ILE A 118 2.30 -20.70 13.85
CA ILE A 118 2.49 -21.90 14.69
C ILE A 118 2.02 -21.59 16.11
N GLY A 119 1.11 -22.42 16.62
CA GLY A 119 0.58 -22.30 17.97
C GLY A 119 -0.56 -21.28 18.14
N ASP A 120 -1.05 -20.68 17.05
CA ASP A 120 -2.26 -19.85 17.07
C ASP A 120 -3.46 -20.65 16.54
N ASP A 121 -4.23 -21.26 17.45
CA ASP A 121 -5.38 -22.11 17.13
C ASP A 121 -6.53 -21.35 16.45
N ARG A 122 -6.50 -20.01 16.44
CA ARG A 122 -7.48 -19.19 15.74
C ARG A 122 -7.26 -19.18 14.24
N VAL A 123 -6.06 -19.53 13.78
CA VAL A 123 -5.66 -19.37 12.37
C VAL A 123 -5.71 -20.75 11.70
N PRO A 124 -6.66 -20.98 10.79
CA PRO A 124 -6.78 -22.28 10.14
C PRO A 124 -5.54 -22.61 9.29
N TYR A 125 -5.32 -23.90 9.09
CA TYR A 125 -4.26 -24.38 8.19
C TYR A 125 -4.40 -23.75 6.79
N THR A 126 -3.27 -23.55 6.12
CA THR A 126 -3.19 -22.94 4.79
C THR A 126 -4.15 -23.61 3.78
N TRP A 127 -4.20 -24.94 3.74
CA TRP A 127 -5.09 -25.69 2.85
C TRP A 127 -6.59 -25.49 3.15
N VAL A 128 -6.98 -25.29 4.41
CA VAL A 128 -8.36 -24.98 4.80
C VAL A 128 -8.75 -23.61 4.27
N ARG A 129 -7.85 -22.63 4.45
CA ARG A 129 -8.08 -21.25 4.00
C ARG A 129 -8.16 -21.17 2.49
N GLN A 130 -7.28 -21.86 1.78
CA GLN A 130 -7.31 -21.97 0.33
C GLN A 130 -8.66 -22.51 -0.17
N GLY A 131 -9.12 -23.64 0.38
CA GLY A 131 -10.40 -24.24 0.00
C GLY A 131 -11.60 -23.32 0.30
N ALA A 132 -11.59 -22.62 1.42
CA ALA A 132 -12.65 -21.67 1.76
C ALA A 132 -12.71 -20.48 0.79
N LEU A 133 -11.55 -19.94 0.40
CA LEU A 133 -11.46 -18.83 -0.54
C LEU A 133 -11.84 -19.24 -1.97
N GLU A 134 -11.49 -20.46 -2.38
CA GLU A 134 -11.94 -21.03 -3.66
C GLU A 134 -13.46 -21.22 -3.70
N LEU A 135 -14.07 -21.69 -2.60
CA LEU A 135 -15.53 -21.79 -2.49
C LEU A 135 -16.21 -20.41 -2.53
N LEU A 136 -15.61 -19.38 -1.90
CA LEU A 136 -16.11 -18.01 -2.01
C LEU A 136 -16.01 -17.47 -3.44
N ALA A 137 -14.93 -17.76 -4.16
CA ALA A 137 -14.80 -17.34 -5.56
C ALA A 137 -15.91 -17.96 -6.45
N GLN A 138 -16.46 -19.12 -6.08
CA GLN A 138 -17.57 -19.76 -6.78
C GLN A 138 -18.93 -19.09 -6.51
N THR A 139 -19.05 -18.20 -5.52
CA THR A 139 -20.30 -17.46 -5.28
C THR A 139 -20.47 -16.27 -6.23
N ILE A 140 -19.47 -15.98 -7.07
CA ILE A 140 -19.56 -14.93 -8.10
C ILE A 140 -20.58 -15.38 -9.16
N PRO A 141 -21.61 -14.57 -9.46
CA PRO A 141 -22.61 -14.95 -10.47
C PRO A 141 -21.98 -15.15 -11.86
N GLY A 142 -22.32 -16.24 -12.55
CA GLY A 142 -21.88 -16.52 -13.93
C GLY A 142 -21.66 -18.00 -14.19
N ALA A 143 -21.47 -18.36 -15.48
CA ALA A 143 -21.19 -19.74 -15.88
C ALA A 143 -19.70 -20.05 -16.03
N GLU A 144 -18.86 -19.03 -16.13
CA GLU A 144 -17.40 -19.17 -16.28
C GLU A 144 -16.73 -19.41 -14.92
N PRO A 145 -15.63 -20.20 -14.87
CA PRO A 145 -14.88 -20.40 -13.65
C PRO A 145 -14.23 -19.10 -13.17
N SER A 146 -14.20 -18.93 -11.86
CA SER A 146 -13.49 -17.84 -11.18
C SER A 146 -12.05 -18.24 -10.86
N ILE A 147 -11.14 -17.28 -10.98
CA ILE A 147 -9.72 -17.40 -10.60
C ILE A 147 -9.49 -16.52 -9.37
N LEU A 148 -8.95 -17.10 -8.30
CA LEU A 148 -8.56 -16.35 -7.11
C LEU A 148 -7.29 -15.54 -7.41
N LEU A 149 -7.36 -14.22 -7.23
CA LEU A 149 -6.23 -13.30 -7.43
C LEU A 149 -5.52 -12.95 -6.12
N GLU A 150 -6.29 -12.77 -5.05
CA GLU A 150 -5.80 -12.45 -3.70
C GLU A 150 -6.77 -13.03 -2.67
N GLY A 151 -6.26 -13.44 -1.51
CA GLY A 151 -7.07 -14.03 -0.45
C GLY A 151 -6.46 -13.83 0.93
N ILE A 152 -7.29 -13.37 1.86
CA ILE A 152 -6.90 -13.14 3.25
C ILE A 152 -7.92 -13.76 4.20
N TYR A 153 -7.41 -14.24 5.33
CA TYR A 153 -8.21 -14.64 6.48
C TYR A 153 -8.11 -13.55 7.54
N LEU A 154 -9.24 -13.13 8.11
CA LEU A 154 -9.33 -12.10 9.13
C LEU A 154 -9.45 -12.78 10.49
N ALA A 155 -8.34 -12.86 11.24
CA ALA A 155 -8.29 -13.67 12.46
C ALA A 155 -9.22 -13.16 13.55
N THR A 156 -9.45 -11.84 13.64
CA THR A 156 -10.33 -11.25 14.65
C THR A 156 -11.79 -11.67 14.48
N SER A 157 -12.26 -11.81 13.24
CA SER A 157 -13.67 -12.12 12.95
C SER A 157 -13.89 -13.53 12.41
N SER A 158 -12.83 -14.31 12.18
CA SER A 158 -12.88 -15.61 11.53
C SER A 158 -13.55 -15.59 10.14
N CYS A 159 -13.38 -14.49 9.42
CA CYS A 159 -13.93 -14.30 8.08
C CYS A 159 -12.85 -14.43 7.00
N TYR A 160 -13.29 -14.65 5.78
CA TYR A 160 -12.45 -14.66 4.59
C TYR A 160 -12.81 -13.50 3.68
N LEU A 161 -11.80 -12.90 3.06
CA LEU A 161 -11.96 -11.94 1.96
C LEU A 161 -11.09 -12.38 0.78
N ALA A 162 -11.62 -12.24 -0.43
CA ALA A 162 -10.92 -12.56 -1.66
C ALA A 162 -11.17 -11.51 -2.73
N LEU A 163 -10.18 -11.33 -3.60
CA LEU A 163 -10.37 -10.79 -4.92
C LEU A 163 -10.34 -11.94 -5.92
N ALA A 164 -11.39 -12.10 -6.71
CA ALA A 164 -11.46 -13.13 -7.75
C ALA A 164 -11.87 -12.53 -9.10
N GLN A 165 -11.27 -13.05 -10.17
CA GLN A 165 -11.53 -12.66 -11.55
C GLN A 165 -12.35 -13.75 -12.25
N ARG A 166 -13.34 -13.34 -13.05
CA ARG A 166 -14.17 -14.29 -13.78
C ARG A 166 -13.66 -14.46 -15.22
N GLY A 167 -13.33 -15.70 -15.57
CA GLY A 167 -12.89 -16.08 -16.92
C GLY A 167 -11.77 -15.21 -17.48
N ALA A 168 -11.82 -14.95 -18.79
CA ALA A 168 -10.87 -14.07 -19.48
C ALA A 168 -11.25 -12.58 -19.40
N SER A 169 -12.33 -12.24 -18.67
CA SER A 169 -12.75 -10.85 -18.52
C SER A 169 -11.84 -10.11 -17.54
N ASN A 170 -11.58 -8.82 -17.76
CA ASN A 170 -10.84 -7.97 -16.80
C ASN A 170 -11.66 -7.61 -15.55
N LEU A 171 -12.86 -8.20 -15.38
CA LEU A 171 -13.74 -7.93 -14.26
C LEU A 171 -13.30 -8.78 -13.05
N ALA A 172 -12.91 -8.09 -11.98
CA ALA A 172 -12.69 -8.71 -10.68
C ALA A 172 -13.80 -8.35 -9.70
N PHE A 173 -13.95 -9.20 -8.69
CA PHE A 173 -14.94 -9.10 -7.65
C PHE A 173 -14.27 -9.25 -6.31
N VAL A 174 -14.60 -8.37 -5.37
CA VAL A 174 -14.39 -8.63 -3.95
C VAL A 174 -15.51 -9.51 -3.46
N VAL A 175 -15.15 -10.63 -2.84
CA VAL A 175 -16.07 -11.58 -2.20
C VAL A 175 -15.57 -11.88 -0.79
N GLY A 176 -16.47 -12.31 0.07
CA GLY A 176 -16.11 -12.64 1.44
C GLY A 176 -17.22 -13.35 2.17
N THR A 177 -16.92 -13.89 3.34
CA THR A 177 -17.90 -14.59 4.19
C THR A 177 -19.15 -13.75 4.46
N GLU A 178 -18.96 -12.46 4.68
CA GLU A 178 -20.02 -11.49 4.98
C GLU A 178 -20.19 -10.43 3.88
N VAL A 179 -19.49 -10.60 2.76
CA VAL A 179 -19.47 -9.63 1.66
C VAL A 179 -20.22 -10.18 0.46
N THR A 180 -21.33 -9.52 0.11
CA THR A 180 -21.98 -9.76 -1.18
C THR A 180 -21.03 -9.33 -2.31
N PRO A 181 -20.84 -10.16 -3.36
CA PRO A 181 -19.91 -9.87 -4.46
C PRO A 181 -20.01 -8.43 -4.97
N PHE A 182 -18.86 -7.75 -5.03
CA PHE A 182 -18.75 -6.36 -5.44
C PHE A 182 -17.72 -6.21 -6.57
N ILE A 183 -18.11 -5.60 -7.68
CA ILE A 183 -17.24 -5.43 -8.84
C ILE A 183 -16.16 -4.38 -8.53
N VAL A 184 -14.92 -4.68 -8.88
CA VAL A 184 -13.77 -3.79 -8.73
C VAL A 184 -13.02 -3.62 -10.05
N GLY A 185 -12.69 -2.36 -10.36
CA GLY A 185 -11.91 -1.96 -11.53
C GLY A 185 -10.39 -2.12 -11.37
N PHE A 186 -9.65 -1.31 -12.12
CA PHE A 186 -8.17 -1.20 -12.10
C PHE A 186 -7.44 -2.52 -12.39
N PRO A 187 -7.61 -3.12 -13.58
CA PRO A 187 -6.99 -4.41 -13.91
C PRO A 187 -5.46 -4.39 -13.85
N GLU A 188 -4.84 -3.23 -14.03
CA GLU A 188 -3.38 -3.04 -13.95
C GLU A 188 -2.86 -2.86 -12.52
N ALA A 189 -3.75 -2.64 -11.55
CA ALA A 189 -3.36 -2.55 -10.15
C ALA A 189 -3.10 -3.95 -9.57
N ILE A 190 -2.13 -4.05 -8.66
CA ILE A 190 -1.87 -5.30 -7.95
C ILE A 190 -3.11 -5.74 -7.14
N ALA A 191 -3.30 -7.04 -6.99
CA ALA A 191 -4.53 -7.61 -6.44
C ALA A 191 -4.85 -7.11 -5.02
N TRP A 192 -3.85 -6.97 -4.15
CA TRP A 192 -4.01 -6.36 -2.81
C TRP A 192 -4.65 -4.96 -2.86
N ARG A 193 -4.17 -4.08 -3.74
CA ARG A 193 -4.69 -2.71 -3.84
C ARG A 193 -6.14 -2.69 -4.32
N ARG A 194 -6.49 -3.57 -5.25
CA ARG A 194 -7.86 -3.73 -5.74
C ARG A 194 -8.77 -4.26 -4.63
N LEU A 195 -8.30 -5.24 -3.86
CA LEU A 195 -9.03 -5.75 -2.69
C LEU A 195 -9.28 -4.65 -1.66
N ALA A 196 -8.24 -3.92 -1.27
CA ALA A 196 -8.34 -2.80 -0.33
C ALA A 196 -9.29 -1.71 -0.83
N TYR A 197 -9.18 -1.28 -2.09
CA TYR A 197 -10.12 -0.34 -2.70
C TYR A 197 -11.56 -0.85 -2.66
N GLY A 198 -11.80 -2.11 -3.02
CA GLY A 198 -13.14 -2.70 -2.97
C GLY A 198 -13.75 -2.72 -1.57
N ILE A 199 -12.95 -3.02 -0.54
CA ILE A 199 -13.37 -2.90 0.86
C ILE A 199 -13.65 -1.45 1.24
N GLY A 200 -12.79 -0.51 0.85
CA GLY A 200 -13.00 0.93 1.05
C GLY A 200 -14.32 1.42 0.45
N MET A 201 -14.65 0.99 -0.76
CA MET A 201 -15.92 1.31 -1.41
C MET A 201 -17.13 0.74 -0.65
N LEU A 202 -17.02 -0.50 -0.15
CA LEU A 202 -18.09 -1.12 0.66
C LEU A 202 -18.31 -0.37 1.97
N LEU A 203 -17.25 0.11 2.61
CA LEU A 203 -17.33 0.92 3.83
C LEU A 203 -18.02 2.26 3.58
N GLN A 204 -17.63 2.97 2.51
CA GLN A 204 -18.28 4.23 2.14
C GLN A 204 -19.78 4.06 1.83
N GLN A 205 -20.17 2.88 1.34
CA GLN A 205 -21.56 2.52 1.08
C GLN A 205 -22.33 2.04 2.33
N GLY A 206 -21.67 1.91 3.49
CA GLY A 206 -22.30 1.38 4.72
C GLY A 206 -22.69 -0.10 4.62
N ARG A 207 -21.93 -0.89 3.86
CA ARG A 207 -22.19 -2.32 3.60
C ARG A 207 -21.28 -3.25 4.41
N LEU A 208 -20.49 -2.69 5.33
CA LEU A 208 -19.53 -3.36 6.21
C LEU A 208 -19.51 -2.68 7.59
#